data_AF-A0A7V3KE75-F1
#
_entry.id   AF-A0A7V3KE75-F1
#
_cell.length_a   1.000
_cell.length_b   1.000
_cell.length_c   1.000
_cell.angle_alpha   90.00
_cell.angle_beta   90.00
_cell.angle_gamma   90.00
#
_symmetry.space_group_name_H-M   'P 1'
#
loop_
_entity.id
_entity.type
_entity.pdbx_description
1 polymer ?
#
loop_
_entity_poly.entity_id
_entity_poly.type
_entity_poly.pdbx_seq_one_letter_code
_entity_poly.pdbx_strand_id
1 'polypeptide(L)'
;MTEYQKIHPEAIPLLCEGVDIKSLDVSQEEGMILAQLDGQIRVRHLKMMTQLSEEQLFLLLERLSEKGLVKIHQPKPEREQKPEGIKAKPTGKPLIDLKEIPKGEQFKELVNKLIDVLDQVDYFQLLGVKPEASPKEIKQAYYHLSKIFHPDRYFRQVETEFRKKLQVIFKKINTAYQVLTNPESKQAYLAQISEKGVEAAVEELKIEVVKKVYTGPKWRLGLKAEDKQKAREEKLKKIVDSIKQTALGSQFQKAERIYQMALEEINKRNFKSARTNLKLAMQIDPAGSRKYQAELERIEQMENESRAELSYEEGKAAEEAGDYQRASRCYNEALKISPQNKNYLYSLARVMIKYLNNYERGRAILIQLLEMDKKNADYYFLLGLAYKGLGQKRAAEVQLEKAIELDPKHRDAQKELKALKRL
;
A
#
# COMPACT_ATOMS: atom_id res chain seq x y z
N MET A 1 1.46 31.70 7.58
CA MET A 1 0.18 32.06 6.96
C MET A 1 -0.54 30.75 6.66
N THR A 2 -1.66 30.57 7.36
CA THR A 2 -2.69 29.51 7.25
C THR A 2 -2.25 28.05 7.03
N GLU A 3 -2.39 27.24 8.08
CA GLU A 3 -2.49 25.78 8.00
C GLU A 3 -3.62 25.40 7.04
N TYR A 4 -3.31 24.91 5.85
CA TYR A 4 -4.30 24.35 4.95
C TYR A 4 -4.83 23.05 5.55
N GLN A 5 -6.10 23.06 5.97
CA GLN A 5 -6.81 21.87 6.39
C GLN A 5 -7.16 21.06 5.14
N LYS A 6 -6.24 20.18 4.71
CA LYS A 6 -6.37 19.40 3.46
C LYS A 6 -7.74 18.75 3.35
N ILE A 7 -8.50 19.09 2.31
CA ILE A 7 -9.77 18.44 1.98
C ILE A 7 -9.50 16.96 1.69
N HIS A 8 -10.15 16.06 2.43
CA HIS A 8 -9.96 14.63 2.22
C HIS A 8 -10.55 14.18 0.86
N PRO A 9 -9.92 13.29 0.09
CA PRO A 9 -10.46 12.82 -1.19
C PRO A 9 -11.85 12.15 -1.11
N GLU A 10 -12.19 11.64 0.08
CA GLU A 10 -13.51 11.06 0.39
C GLU A 10 -14.53 12.08 0.94
N ALA A 11 -14.17 13.36 1.05
CA ALA A 11 -15.11 14.39 1.47
C ALA A 11 -16.27 14.51 0.46
N ILE A 12 -17.43 14.92 0.96
CA ILE A 12 -18.64 15.12 0.16
C ILE A 12 -18.95 16.63 0.15
N PRO A 13 -18.73 17.33 -0.97
CA PRO A 13 -19.18 18.71 -1.14
C PRO A 13 -20.70 18.72 -1.38
N LEU A 14 -21.44 19.42 -0.53
CA LEU A 14 -22.89 19.60 -0.64
C LEU A 14 -23.21 21.04 -1.05
N LEU A 15 -24.17 21.24 -1.95
CA LEU A 15 -24.73 22.56 -2.18
C LEU A 15 -25.51 23.01 -0.95
N CYS A 16 -25.34 24.26 -0.52
CA CYS A 16 -26.12 24.82 0.58
C CYS A 16 -27.60 24.99 0.17
N GLU A 17 -28.51 24.81 1.14
CA GLU A 17 -29.94 24.95 0.90
C GLU A 17 -30.30 26.37 0.42
N GLY A 18 -31.13 26.47 -0.62
CA GLY A 18 -31.60 27.75 -1.18
C GLY A 18 -30.72 28.38 -2.26
N VAL A 19 -29.63 27.71 -2.68
CA VAL A 19 -28.75 28.20 -3.75
C VAL A 19 -29.33 27.86 -5.13
N ASP A 20 -29.83 28.87 -5.86
CA ASP A 20 -30.22 28.70 -7.26
C ASP A 20 -29.01 28.89 -8.18
N ILE A 21 -28.44 27.77 -8.62
CA ILE A 21 -27.24 27.70 -9.49
C ILE A 21 -27.42 28.54 -10.77
N LYS A 22 -28.65 28.67 -11.30
CA LYS A 22 -28.91 29.40 -12.55
C LYS A 22 -28.84 30.92 -12.40
N SER A 23 -28.89 31.42 -11.16
CA SER A 23 -28.87 32.85 -10.84
C SER A 23 -27.50 33.36 -10.39
N LEU A 24 -26.50 32.48 -10.28
CA LEU A 24 -25.17 32.80 -9.78
C LEU A 24 -24.23 33.24 -10.92
N ASP A 25 -23.47 34.30 -10.70
CA ASP A 25 -22.35 34.69 -11.55
C ASP A 25 -21.12 33.85 -11.20
N VAL A 26 -21.08 32.63 -11.73
CA VAL A 26 -20.03 31.62 -11.49
C VAL A 26 -19.28 31.33 -12.78
N SER A 27 -17.98 31.02 -12.67
CA SER A 27 -17.20 30.60 -13.84
C SER A 27 -17.76 29.31 -14.44
N GLN A 28 -17.45 29.03 -15.71
CA GLN A 28 -17.89 27.79 -16.37
C GLN A 28 -17.46 26.53 -15.59
N GLU A 29 -16.28 26.57 -14.97
CA GLU A 29 -15.75 25.48 -14.15
C GLU A 29 -16.48 25.36 -12.80
N GLU A 30 -16.80 26.49 -12.15
CA GLU A 30 -17.60 26.52 -10.92
C GLU A 30 -19.02 26.01 -11.17
N GLY A 31 -19.68 26.47 -12.23
CA GLY A 31 -21.03 26.03 -12.61
C GLY A 31 -21.08 24.54 -12.94
N MET A 32 -20.04 23.99 -13.59
CA MET A 32 -19.94 22.56 -13.86
C MET A 32 -19.83 21.74 -12.57
N ILE A 33 -19.01 22.18 -11.61
CA ILE A 33 -18.88 21.47 -10.32
C ILE A 33 -20.17 21.56 -9.53
N LEU A 34 -20.76 22.76 -9.39
CA LEU A 34 -22.01 22.98 -8.65
C LEU A 34 -23.16 22.14 -9.20
N ALA A 35 -23.25 21.98 -10.52
CA ALA A 35 -24.28 21.16 -11.17
C ALA A 35 -24.14 19.65 -10.91
N GLN A 36 -22.96 19.19 -10.45
CA GLN A 36 -22.69 17.77 -10.14
C GLN A 36 -22.80 17.46 -8.64
N LEU A 37 -23.04 18.46 -7.78
CA LEU A 37 -23.20 18.28 -6.34
C LEU A 37 -24.60 17.74 -6.02
N ASP A 38 -24.82 16.45 -6.29
CA ASP A 38 -26.05 15.70 -5.98
C ASP A 38 -26.15 15.24 -4.51
N GLY A 39 -25.13 15.56 -3.72
CA GLY A 39 -24.99 15.17 -2.33
C GLY A 39 -24.40 13.78 -2.08
N GLN A 40 -24.00 13.07 -3.13
CA GLN A 40 -23.37 11.76 -3.05
C GLN A 40 -21.98 11.73 -3.72
N ILE A 41 -21.71 12.69 -4.60
CA ILE A 41 -20.42 12.81 -5.27
C ILE A 41 -19.28 13.09 -4.28
N ARG A 42 -18.15 12.38 -4.45
CA ARG A 42 -16.95 12.54 -3.62
C ARG A 42 -15.92 13.39 -4.35
N VAL A 43 -15.05 14.08 -3.60
CA VAL A 43 -13.99 14.92 -4.18
C VAL A 43 -13.08 14.15 -5.15
N ARG A 44 -12.76 12.88 -4.87
CA ARG A 44 -12.00 12.03 -5.80
C ARG A 44 -12.69 11.81 -7.15
N HIS A 45 -14.03 11.75 -7.18
CA HIS A 45 -14.80 11.55 -8.41
C HIS A 45 -14.92 12.86 -9.19
N LEU A 46 -15.06 14.00 -8.50
CA LEU A 46 -14.95 15.33 -9.11
C LEU A 46 -13.60 15.50 -9.80
N LYS A 47 -12.49 15.11 -9.14
CA LYS A 47 -11.15 15.13 -9.75
C LYS A 47 -11.05 14.33 -11.04
N MET A 48 -11.72 13.18 -11.14
CA MET A 48 -11.70 12.36 -12.35
C MET A 48 -12.56 12.93 -13.48
N MET A 49 -13.56 13.74 -13.14
CA MET A 49 -14.49 14.36 -14.10
C MET A 49 -14.00 15.73 -14.57
N THR A 50 -13.21 16.43 -13.76
CA THR A 50 -12.59 17.71 -14.10
C THR A 50 -11.17 17.49 -14.62
N GLN A 51 -10.67 18.35 -15.51
CA GLN A 51 -9.26 18.35 -15.91
C GLN A 51 -8.35 19.08 -14.90
N LEU A 52 -8.89 19.47 -13.74
CA LEU A 52 -8.17 20.24 -12.72
C LEU A 52 -7.17 19.38 -11.96
N SER A 53 -6.03 19.97 -11.60
CA SER A 53 -5.12 19.34 -10.64
C SER A 53 -5.77 19.23 -9.26
N GLU A 54 -5.25 18.35 -8.41
CA GLU A 54 -5.79 18.14 -7.05
C GLU A 54 -5.76 19.43 -6.23
N GLU A 55 -4.67 20.20 -6.35
CA GLU A 55 -4.50 21.48 -5.68
C GLU A 55 -5.50 22.53 -6.19
N GLN A 56 -5.74 22.57 -7.51
CA GLN A 56 -6.70 23.50 -8.13
C GLN A 56 -8.14 23.18 -7.71
N LEU A 57 -8.51 21.90 -7.67
CA LEU A 57 -9.84 21.46 -7.25
C LEU A 57 -10.08 21.79 -5.77
N PHE A 58 -9.09 21.59 -4.90
CA PHE A 58 -9.22 21.90 -3.48
C PHE A 58 -9.38 23.40 -3.25
N LEU A 59 -8.53 24.22 -3.88
CA LEU A 59 -8.63 25.67 -3.79
C LEU A 59 -9.99 26.19 -4.29
N LEU A 60 -10.52 25.57 -5.34
CA LEU A 60 -11.83 25.91 -5.89
C LEU A 60 -12.98 25.56 -4.93
N LEU A 61 -12.93 24.37 -4.31
CA LEU A 61 -13.92 23.94 -3.32
C LEU A 61 -13.86 24.79 -2.03
N GLU A 62 -12.67 25.17 -1.58
CA GLU A 62 -12.50 26.12 -0.47
C GLU A 62 -13.12 27.47 -0.80
N ARG A 63 -12.83 28.03 -1.98
CA ARG A 63 -13.42 29.30 -2.43
C ARG A 63 -14.95 29.25 -2.50
N LEU A 64 -15.51 28.15 -3.00
CA LEU A 64 -16.97 27.95 -3.04
C LEU A 64 -17.56 27.80 -1.63
N SER A 65 -16.79 27.21 -0.70
CA SER A 65 -17.16 27.10 0.71
C SER A 65 -17.12 28.43 1.45
N GLU A 66 -16.12 29.28 1.18
CA GLU A 66 -16.02 30.63 1.75
C GLU A 66 -17.18 31.53 1.27
N LYS A 67 -17.60 31.37 0.01
CA LYS A 67 -18.78 32.05 -0.54
C LYS A 67 -20.11 31.52 0.02
N GLY A 68 -20.08 30.50 0.88
CA GLY A 68 -21.27 29.88 1.46
C GLY A 68 -22.12 29.06 0.48
N LEU A 69 -21.59 28.77 -0.71
CA LEU A 69 -22.32 28.03 -1.76
C LEU A 69 -22.22 26.51 -1.54
N VAL A 70 -21.10 26.05 -1.00
CA VAL A 70 -20.81 24.62 -0.80
C VAL A 70 -20.40 24.36 0.64
N LYS A 71 -20.96 23.32 1.25
CA LYS A 71 -20.53 22.82 2.56
C LYS A 71 -19.78 21.50 2.39
N ILE A 72 -18.49 21.50 2.72
CA ILE A 72 -17.63 20.31 2.59
C ILE A 72 -17.78 19.46 3.85
N HIS A 73 -18.42 18.30 3.72
CA HIS A 73 -18.51 17.33 4.80
C HIS A 73 -17.27 16.44 4.76
N GLN A 74 -16.32 16.75 5.65
CA GLN A 74 -15.19 15.84 5.89
C GLN A 74 -15.74 14.53 6.47
N PRO A 75 -15.20 13.37 6.06
CA PRO A 75 -15.53 12.12 6.73
C PRO A 75 -15.18 12.27 8.22
N LYS A 76 -16.11 11.88 9.12
CA LYS A 76 -15.81 11.81 10.57
C LYS A 76 -14.52 10.98 10.77
N PRO A 77 -13.66 11.31 11.74
CA PRO A 77 -12.57 10.43 12.16
C PRO A 77 -13.15 9.25 12.94
N GLU A 78 -13.97 8.44 12.30
CA GLU A 78 -14.30 7.09 12.72
C GLU A 78 -13.20 6.18 12.18
N ARG A 79 -12.60 5.37 13.07
CA ARG A 79 -11.61 4.33 12.79
C ARG A 79 -11.80 3.77 11.39
N GLU A 80 -10.77 3.85 10.56
CA GLU A 80 -10.64 3.27 9.23
C GLU A 80 -11.60 2.08 9.00
N GLN A 81 -12.82 2.36 8.57
CA GLN A 81 -13.67 1.34 8.00
C GLN A 81 -13.20 1.21 6.56
N LYS A 82 -12.22 0.33 6.38
CA LYS A 82 -11.87 -0.26 5.09
C LYS A 82 -13.15 -0.59 4.33
N PRO A 83 -13.21 -0.42 3.00
CA PRO A 83 -14.37 -0.82 2.22
C PRO A 83 -14.73 -2.26 2.60
N GLU A 84 -15.96 -2.48 3.09
CA GLU A 84 -16.45 -3.83 3.39
C GLU A 84 -16.23 -4.68 2.15
N GLY A 85 -15.24 -5.56 2.22
CA GLY A 85 -14.87 -6.43 1.13
C GLY A 85 -15.97 -7.44 0.86
N ILE A 86 -15.98 -7.98 -0.36
CA ILE A 86 -16.78 -9.13 -0.80
C ILE A 86 -16.82 -10.19 0.32
N LYS A 87 -17.97 -10.33 0.98
CA LYS A 87 -18.18 -11.17 2.18
C LYS A 87 -18.47 -12.64 1.87
N ALA A 88 -18.31 -13.08 0.62
CA ALA A 88 -18.77 -14.41 0.22
C ALA A 88 -17.61 -15.40 0.03
N LYS A 89 -17.77 -16.60 0.62
CA LYS A 89 -17.02 -17.80 0.19
C LYS A 89 -17.29 -18.01 -1.31
N PRO A 90 -16.30 -18.46 -2.11
CA PRO A 90 -16.53 -18.76 -3.52
C PRO A 90 -17.36 -20.05 -3.62
N THR A 91 -18.68 -19.90 -3.49
CA THR A 91 -19.62 -21.02 -3.41
C THR A 91 -19.90 -21.66 -4.76
N GLY A 92 -19.48 -21.02 -5.86
CA GLY A 92 -19.77 -21.45 -7.23
C GLY A 92 -21.27 -21.49 -7.56
N LYS A 93 -22.12 -20.97 -6.67
CA LYS A 93 -23.55 -20.85 -6.88
C LYS A 93 -23.80 -19.59 -7.71
N PRO A 94 -24.51 -19.69 -8.85
CA PRO A 94 -24.78 -18.53 -9.68
C PRO A 94 -25.67 -17.54 -8.93
N LEU A 95 -25.28 -16.27 -8.95
CA LEU A 95 -26.12 -15.18 -8.41
C LEU A 95 -27.45 -15.07 -9.16
N ILE A 96 -27.46 -15.48 -10.43
CA ILE A 96 -28.61 -15.42 -11.33
C ILE A 96 -28.86 -16.83 -11.84
N ASP A 97 -30.04 -17.39 -11.59
CA ASP A 97 -30.43 -18.61 -12.28
C ASP A 97 -30.68 -18.29 -13.76
N LEU A 98 -29.73 -18.67 -14.60
CA LEU A 98 -29.72 -18.39 -16.02
C LEU A 98 -30.85 -19.09 -16.79
N LYS A 99 -31.57 -20.02 -16.14
CA LYS A 99 -32.73 -20.72 -16.72
C LYS A 99 -34.02 -19.90 -16.64
N GLU A 100 -34.10 -18.89 -15.77
CA GLU A 100 -35.32 -18.10 -15.52
C GLU A 100 -35.04 -16.59 -15.56
N ILE A 101 -34.67 -16.07 -16.74
CA ILE A 101 -34.46 -14.63 -16.90
C ILE A 101 -35.81 -13.93 -17.13
N PRO A 102 -36.26 -13.04 -16.23
CA PRO A 102 -37.51 -12.30 -16.41
C PRO A 102 -37.45 -11.39 -17.64
N LYS A 103 -38.58 -11.14 -18.29
CA LYS A 103 -38.69 -10.21 -19.44
C LYS A 103 -39.42 -8.94 -19.03
N GLY A 104 -39.21 -7.85 -19.76
CA GLY A 104 -39.94 -6.58 -19.55
C GLY A 104 -39.52 -5.85 -18.27
N GLU A 105 -40.47 -5.36 -17.47
CA GLU A 105 -40.19 -4.57 -16.26
C GLU A 105 -39.44 -5.35 -15.18
N GLN A 106 -39.70 -6.65 -15.05
CA GLN A 106 -39.01 -7.52 -14.11
C GLN A 106 -37.51 -7.65 -14.42
N PHE A 107 -37.12 -7.53 -15.70
CA PHE A 107 -35.71 -7.46 -16.10
C PHE A 107 -35.06 -6.15 -15.65
N LYS A 108 -35.80 -5.03 -15.72
CA LYS A 108 -35.30 -3.74 -15.25
C LYS A 108 -35.06 -3.75 -13.74
N GLU A 109 -35.98 -4.37 -13.00
CA GLU A 109 -35.84 -4.53 -11.55
C GLU A 109 -34.65 -5.43 -11.18
N LEU A 110 -34.43 -6.51 -11.93
CA LEU A 110 -33.25 -7.37 -11.77
C LEU A 110 -31.94 -6.61 -12.04
N VAL A 111 -31.90 -5.78 -13.08
CA VAL A 111 -30.72 -4.94 -13.40
C VAL A 111 -30.44 -3.91 -12.31
N ASN A 112 -31.48 -3.30 -11.73
CA ASN A 112 -31.31 -2.38 -10.59
C ASN A 112 -30.77 -3.11 -9.35
N LYS A 113 -31.39 -4.24 -8.98
CA LYS A 113 -30.93 -5.08 -7.86
C LYS A 113 -29.48 -5.56 -8.06
N LEU A 114 -29.09 -5.90 -9.28
CA LEU A 114 -27.74 -6.35 -9.61
C LEU A 114 -26.70 -5.25 -9.43
N ILE A 115 -27.04 -3.99 -9.69
CA ILE A 115 -26.12 -2.87 -9.49
C ILE A 115 -25.86 -2.63 -8.02
N ASP A 116 -26.89 -2.75 -7.19
CA ASP A 116 -26.78 -2.54 -5.74
C ASP A 116 -25.86 -3.59 -5.08
N VAL A 117 -25.77 -4.79 -5.66
CA VAL A 117 -24.95 -5.89 -5.13
C VAL A 117 -23.65 -6.15 -5.92
N LEU A 118 -23.42 -5.45 -7.04
CA LEU A 118 -22.34 -5.75 -8.00
C LEU A 118 -20.93 -5.72 -7.38
N ASP A 119 -20.74 -4.86 -6.39
CA ASP A 119 -19.46 -4.67 -5.69
C ASP A 119 -19.27 -5.61 -4.50
N GLN A 120 -20.34 -6.32 -4.10
CA GLN A 120 -20.34 -7.26 -2.98
C GLN A 120 -20.20 -8.73 -3.43
N VAL A 121 -20.23 -8.97 -4.74
CA VAL A 121 -20.26 -10.31 -5.36
C VAL A 121 -18.87 -10.69 -5.90
N ASP A 122 -18.47 -11.94 -5.67
CA ASP A 122 -17.22 -12.48 -6.22
C ASP A 122 -17.34 -12.85 -7.71
N TYR A 123 -16.22 -12.89 -8.44
CA TYR A 123 -16.22 -13.13 -9.88
C TYR A 123 -16.70 -14.55 -10.25
N PHE A 124 -16.60 -15.54 -9.36
CA PHE A 124 -17.12 -16.89 -9.58
C PHE A 124 -18.65 -16.91 -9.47
N GLN A 125 -19.21 -16.20 -8.50
CA GLN A 125 -20.65 -16.02 -8.34
C GLN A 125 -21.28 -15.18 -9.46
N LEU A 126 -20.58 -14.12 -9.89
CA LEU A 126 -21.03 -13.26 -10.99
C LEU A 126 -21.12 -14.03 -12.32
N LEU A 127 -20.13 -14.88 -12.60
CA LEU A 127 -20.13 -15.73 -13.79
C LEU A 127 -20.94 -17.03 -13.61
N GLY A 128 -21.29 -17.39 -12.37
CA GLY A 128 -22.02 -18.62 -12.08
C GLY A 128 -21.21 -19.90 -12.31
N VAL A 129 -19.90 -19.83 -12.08
CA VAL A 129 -18.96 -20.93 -12.30
C VAL A 129 -18.29 -21.35 -10.99
N LYS A 130 -17.94 -22.63 -10.87
CA LYS A 130 -17.21 -23.13 -9.71
C LYS A 130 -15.75 -22.65 -9.72
N PRO A 131 -15.07 -22.59 -8.56
CA PRO A 131 -13.64 -22.24 -8.49
C PRO A 131 -12.75 -23.14 -9.37
N GLU A 132 -13.12 -24.42 -9.45
CA GLU A 132 -12.46 -25.46 -10.24
C GLU A 132 -12.84 -25.44 -11.73
N ALA A 133 -13.70 -24.51 -12.17
CA ALA A 133 -14.16 -24.44 -13.54
C ALA A 133 -13.01 -24.28 -14.54
N SER A 134 -13.08 -25.05 -15.62
CA SER A 134 -12.16 -25.03 -16.72
C SER A 134 -12.27 -23.72 -17.51
N PRO A 135 -11.21 -23.30 -18.24
CA PRO A 135 -11.27 -22.11 -19.10
C PRO A 135 -12.41 -22.17 -20.14
N LYS A 136 -12.79 -23.37 -20.58
CA LYS A 136 -13.91 -23.58 -21.51
C LYS A 136 -15.26 -23.24 -20.88
N GLU A 137 -15.49 -23.66 -19.63
CA GLU A 137 -16.72 -23.38 -18.88
C GLU A 137 -16.85 -21.89 -18.53
N ILE A 138 -15.73 -21.25 -18.14
CA ILE A 138 -15.65 -19.80 -17.88
C ILE A 138 -16.02 -19.01 -19.14
N LYS A 139 -15.49 -19.43 -20.30
CA LYS A 139 -15.79 -18.82 -21.59
C LYS A 139 -17.26 -19.00 -22.00
N GLN A 140 -17.85 -20.17 -21.77
CA GLN A 140 -19.27 -20.43 -22.04
C GLN A 140 -20.19 -19.55 -21.17
N ALA A 141 -19.88 -19.43 -19.88
CA ALA A 141 -20.60 -18.56 -18.96
C ALA A 141 -20.53 -17.08 -19.35
N TYR A 142 -19.33 -16.60 -19.73
CA TYR A 142 -19.14 -15.24 -20.23
C TYR A 142 -19.97 -14.96 -21.49
N TYR A 143 -19.97 -15.85 -22.49
CA TYR A 143 -20.77 -15.66 -23.69
C TYR A 143 -22.27 -15.63 -23.40
N HIS A 144 -22.74 -16.49 -22.49
CA HIS A 144 -24.13 -16.54 -22.09
C HIS A 144 -24.58 -15.22 -21.44
N LEU A 145 -23.82 -14.73 -20.45
CA LEU A 145 -24.08 -13.47 -19.76
C LEU A 145 -23.93 -12.25 -20.68
N SER A 146 -22.93 -12.25 -21.55
CA SER A 146 -22.71 -11.19 -22.53
C SER A 146 -23.91 -11.03 -23.47
N LYS A 147 -24.52 -12.14 -23.91
CA LYS A 147 -25.72 -12.11 -24.75
C LYS A 147 -26.92 -11.49 -24.03
N ILE A 148 -27.02 -11.65 -22.71
CA ILE A 148 -28.16 -11.17 -21.90
C ILE A 148 -28.00 -9.68 -21.54
N PHE A 149 -26.80 -9.30 -21.11
CA PHE A 149 -26.49 -7.96 -20.58
C PHE A 149 -25.82 -7.02 -21.59
N HIS A 150 -25.77 -7.38 -22.89
CA HIS A 150 -25.20 -6.51 -23.90
C HIS A 150 -25.99 -5.18 -24.02
N PRO A 151 -25.33 -4.01 -23.90
CA PRO A 151 -26.00 -2.71 -23.96
C PRO A 151 -26.79 -2.48 -25.26
N ASP A 152 -26.32 -3.00 -26.39
CA ASP A 152 -26.97 -2.78 -27.70
C ASP A 152 -28.17 -3.68 -27.97
N ARG A 153 -28.44 -4.67 -27.11
CA ARG A 153 -29.63 -5.51 -27.23
C ARG A 153 -30.93 -4.73 -26.97
N TYR A 154 -30.85 -3.58 -26.31
CA TYR A 154 -31.99 -2.78 -25.87
C TYR A 154 -32.05 -1.40 -26.53
N PHE A 155 -31.36 -1.22 -27.65
CA PHE A 155 -31.12 0.05 -28.35
C PHE A 155 -32.38 0.86 -28.72
N ARG A 156 -33.56 0.22 -28.86
CA ARG A 156 -34.78 0.89 -29.35
C ARG A 156 -35.86 1.17 -28.28
N GLN A 157 -35.71 0.77 -27.01
CA GLN A 157 -36.83 0.78 -26.04
C GLN A 157 -36.52 1.20 -24.59
N VAL A 158 -35.37 1.81 -24.26
CA VAL A 158 -35.07 2.14 -22.85
C VAL A 158 -34.33 3.46 -22.63
N GLU A 159 -34.67 4.13 -21.52
CA GLU A 159 -34.02 5.33 -20.94
C GLU A 159 -32.49 5.25 -20.97
N THR A 160 -31.84 6.39 -21.21
CA THR A 160 -30.38 6.58 -21.21
C THR A 160 -29.71 6.08 -19.92
N GLU A 161 -30.37 6.23 -18.77
CA GLU A 161 -29.89 5.74 -17.47
C GLU A 161 -29.83 4.20 -17.40
N PHE A 162 -30.80 3.50 -17.98
CA PHE A 162 -30.79 2.04 -18.00
C PHE A 162 -29.64 1.47 -18.85
N ARG A 163 -29.26 2.19 -19.91
CA ARG A 163 -28.12 1.82 -20.75
C ARG A 163 -26.79 1.93 -19.99
N LYS A 164 -26.61 2.99 -19.20
CA LYS A 164 -25.43 3.15 -18.33
C LYS A 164 -25.33 2.01 -17.32
N LYS A 165 -26.46 1.63 -16.73
CA LYS A 165 -26.58 0.49 -15.81
C LYS A 165 -26.12 -0.83 -16.45
N LEU A 166 -26.58 -1.13 -17.67
CA LEU A 166 -26.13 -2.30 -18.41
C LEU A 166 -24.63 -2.25 -18.77
N GLN A 167 -24.10 -1.08 -19.12
CA GLN A 167 -22.67 -0.91 -19.40
C GLN A 167 -21.79 -1.22 -18.17
N VAL A 168 -22.22 -0.80 -16.97
CA VAL A 168 -21.51 -1.08 -15.71
C VAL A 168 -21.48 -2.58 -15.42
N ILE A 169 -22.63 -3.26 -15.52
CA ILE A 169 -22.74 -4.70 -15.33
C ILE A 169 -21.87 -5.45 -16.35
N PHE A 170 -21.97 -5.07 -17.63
CA PHE A 170 -21.21 -5.70 -18.70
C PHE A 170 -19.70 -5.54 -18.52
N LYS A 171 -19.25 -4.34 -18.09
CA LYS A 171 -17.85 -4.08 -17.77
C LYS A 171 -17.36 -5.02 -16.67
N LYS A 172 -18.13 -5.20 -15.60
CA LYS A 172 -17.78 -6.10 -14.49
C LYS A 172 -17.72 -7.57 -14.93
N ILE A 173 -18.66 -8.02 -15.76
CA ILE A 173 -18.65 -9.37 -16.37
C ILE A 173 -17.37 -9.58 -17.20
N ASN A 174 -16.96 -8.58 -17.98
CA ASN A 174 -15.74 -8.64 -18.77
C ASN A 174 -14.49 -8.69 -17.88
N THR A 175 -14.43 -7.88 -16.83
CA THR A 175 -13.35 -7.92 -15.83
C THR A 175 -13.26 -9.29 -15.17
N ALA A 176 -14.39 -9.87 -14.75
CA ALA A 176 -14.44 -11.21 -14.17
C ALA A 176 -13.92 -12.27 -15.15
N TYR A 177 -14.31 -12.20 -16.43
CA TYR A 177 -13.82 -13.11 -17.46
C TYR A 177 -12.31 -13.00 -17.67
N GLN A 178 -11.77 -11.77 -17.79
CA GLN A 178 -10.34 -11.54 -17.99
C GLN A 178 -9.51 -12.06 -16.81
N VAL A 179 -9.95 -11.78 -15.58
CA VAL A 179 -9.26 -12.20 -14.36
C VAL A 179 -9.31 -13.72 -14.18
N LEU A 180 -10.45 -14.37 -14.43
CA LEU A 180 -10.59 -15.82 -14.23
C LEU A 180 -10.04 -16.68 -15.37
N THR A 181 -9.85 -16.12 -16.57
CA THR A 181 -9.30 -16.85 -17.72
C THR A 181 -7.77 -16.91 -17.68
N ASN A 182 -7.10 -15.87 -17.15
CA ASN A 182 -5.65 -15.86 -16.98
C ASN A 182 -5.24 -16.62 -15.69
N PRO A 183 -4.38 -17.65 -15.77
CA PRO A 183 -3.92 -18.40 -14.59
C PRO A 183 -3.29 -17.54 -13.48
N GLU A 184 -2.46 -16.56 -13.84
CA GLU A 184 -1.76 -15.69 -12.88
C GLU A 184 -2.74 -14.74 -12.19
N SER A 185 -3.63 -14.11 -12.97
CA SER A 185 -4.67 -13.22 -12.44
C SER A 185 -5.71 -13.98 -11.62
N LYS A 186 -6.04 -15.22 -12.01
CA LYS A 186 -6.95 -16.10 -11.26
C LYS A 186 -6.33 -16.47 -9.91
N GLN A 187 -5.04 -16.80 -9.86
CA GLN A 187 -4.33 -17.11 -8.63
C GLN A 187 -4.21 -15.88 -7.71
N ALA A 188 -3.87 -14.70 -8.26
CA ALA A 188 -3.82 -13.46 -7.50
C ALA A 188 -5.19 -13.07 -6.92
N TYR A 189 -6.26 -13.27 -7.70
CA TYR A 189 -7.63 -13.02 -7.25
C TYR A 189 -8.10 -14.03 -6.19
N LEU A 190 -7.76 -15.31 -6.35
CA LEU A 190 -8.03 -16.34 -5.33
C LEU A 190 -7.28 -16.06 -4.03
N ALA A 191 -6.04 -15.57 -4.11
CA ALA A 191 -5.27 -15.11 -2.94
C ALA A 191 -5.93 -13.89 -2.26
N GLN A 192 -6.49 -12.97 -3.05
CA GLN A 192 -7.21 -11.80 -2.54
C GLN A 192 -8.56 -12.16 -1.87
N ILE A 193 -9.27 -13.15 -2.40
CA ILE A 193 -10.51 -13.69 -1.78
C ILE A 193 -10.17 -14.54 -0.56
N SER A 194 -9.10 -15.33 -0.57
CA SER A 194 -8.75 -16.19 0.58
C SER A 194 -8.30 -15.38 1.79
N GLU A 195 -7.62 -14.24 1.60
CA GLU A 195 -7.23 -13.33 2.68
C GLU A 195 -8.46 -12.71 3.40
N LYS A 196 -9.56 -12.43 2.66
CA LYS A 196 -10.82 -11.86 3.22
C LYS A 196 -11.88 -12.91 3.57
N GLY A 197 -11.85 -14.05 2.90
CA GLY A 197 -12.75 -15.18 3.06
C GLY A 197 -12.41 -16.01 4.30
N VAL A 198 -11.16 -15.97 4.78
CA VAL A 198 -10.79 -16.62 6.05
C VAL A 198 -11.43 -15.88 7.24
N GLU A 199 -11.46 -14.55 7.27
CA GLU A 199 -12.15 -13.79 8.32
C GLU A 199 -13.68 -13.97 8.28
N ALA A 200 -14.28 -13.90 7.09
CA ALA A 200 -15.73 -14.13 6.93
C ALA A 200 -16.12 -15.60 7.14
N ALA A 201 -15.29 -16.58 6.75
CA ALA A 201 -15.52 -17.99 7.01
C ALA A 201 -15.37 -18.32 8.49
N VAL A 202 -14.45 -17.66 9.20
CA VAL A 202 -14.32 -17.76 10.66
C VAL A 202 -15.55 -17.18 11.36
N GLU A 203 -16.13 -16.08 10.85
CA GLU A 203 -17.35 -15.47 11.39
C GLU A 203 -18.63 -16.27 11.05
N GLU A 204 -18.75 -16.80 9.82
CA GLU A 204 -19.84 -17.70 9.42
C GLU A 204 -19.74 -19.05 10.12
N LEU A 205 -18.54 -19.63 10.29
CA LEU A 205 -18.36 -20.87 11.07
C LEU A 205 -18.72 -20.65 12.54
N LYS A 206 -18.43 -19.48 13.12
CA LYS A 206 -18.94 -19.10 14.45
C LYS A 206 -20.47 -19.05 14.47
N ILE A 207 -21.11 -18.43 13.48
CA ILE A 207 -22.58 -18.26 13.42
C ILE A 207 -23.31 -19.59 13.10
N GLU A 208 -22.78 -20.42 12.21
CA GLU A 208 -23.34 -21.70 11.78
C GLU A 208 -23.18 -22.78 12.86
N VAL A 209 -22.04 -22.79 13.58
CA VAL A 209 -21.84 -23.64 14.76
C VAL A 209 -22.78 -23.19 15.91
N VAL A 210 -23.01 -21.88 16.06
CA VAL A 210 -23.98 -21.35 17.03
C VAL A 210 -25.43 -21.71 16.64
N LYS A 211 -25.78 -21.68 15.34
CA LYS A 211 -27.12 -22.05 14.85
C LYS A 211 -27.40 -23.55 14.90
N LYS A 212 -26.41 -24.41 14.62
CA LYS A 212 -26.58 -25.88 14.67
C LYS A 212 -26.56 -26.47 16.09
N VAL A 213 -25.90 -25.82 17.04
CA VAL A 213 -25.87 -26.31 18.44
C VAL A 213 -27.09 -25.83 19.25
N TYR A 214 -27.83 -24.82 18.78
CA TYR A 214 -29.02 -24.28 19.46
C TYR A 214 -30.25 -24.18 18.56
N THR A 215 -30.68 -25.32 18.01
CA THR A 215 -32.10 -25.56 17.69
C THR A 215 -32.58 -26.80 18.45
N GLY A 216 -32.95 -26.60 19.72
CA GLY A 216 -33.51 -27.59 20.67
C GLY A 216 -33.78 -26.94 22.04
N PRO A 217 -34.76 -27.40 22.85
CA PRO A 217 -35.78 -26.54 23.47
C PRO A 217 -35.36 -25.65 24.65
N LYS A 218 -36.05 -24.49 24.73
CA LYS A 218 -36.02 -23.43 25.76
C LYS A 218 -35.78 -23.93 27.20
N TRP A 219 -34.68 -23.50 27.83
CA TRP A 219 -34.58 -23.37 29.29
C TRP A 219 -33.88 -22.06 29.69
N ARG A 220 -34.54 -21.32 30.60
CA ARG A 220 -34.08 -20.06 31.20
C ARG A 220 -33.17 -20.37 32.39
N LEU A 221 -31.98 -19.77 32.44
CA LEU A 221 -31.24 -19.60 33.70
C LEU A 221 -30.41 -18.31 33.67
N GLY A 222 -30.68 -17.47 34.67
CA GLY A 222 -30.22 -16.08 34.81
C GLY A 222 -28.77 -15.95 35.25
N LEU A 223 -27.83 -16.25 34.37
CA LEU A 223 -26.43 -15.87 34.55
C LEU A 223 -26.19 -14.44 34.02
N LYS A 224 -25.45 -13.62 34.77
CA LYS A 224 -25.06 -12.25 34.41
C LYS A 224 -24.13 -12.27 33.17
N ALA A 225 -24.14 -11.19 32.40
CA ALA A 225 -23.54 -11.13 31.06
C ALA A 225 -22.02 -11.38 31.05
N GLU A 226 -21.31 -10.96 32.10
CA GLU A 226 -19.86 -11.12 32.22
C GLU A 226 -19.44 -12.57 32.47
N ASP A 227 -20.20 -13.31 33.28
CA ASP A 227 -19.97 -14.76 33.51
C ASP A 227 -20.25 -15.57 32.23
N LYS A 228 -21.23 -15.12 31.44
CA LYS A 228 -21.52 -15.69 30.11
C LYS A 228 -20.41 -15.40 29.10
N GLN A 229 -19.73 -14.25 29.20
CA GLN A 229 -18.64 -13.88 28.31
C GLN A 229 -17.35 -14.64 28.64
N LYS A 230 -16.98 -14.72 29.92
CA LYS A 230 -15.85 -15.55 30.38
C LYS A 230 -16.07 -17.03 30.04
N ALA A 231 -17.28 -17.56 30.26
CA ALA A 231 -17.60 -18.94 29.89
C ALA A 231 -17.59 -19.20 28.37
N ARG A 232 -17.90 -18.18 27.55
CA ARG A 232 -17.77 -18.22 26.07
C ARG A 232 -16.30 -18.26 25.65
N GLU A 233 -15.45 -17.42 26.22
CA GLU A 233 -14.02 -17.36 25.92
C GLU A 233 -13.29 -18.64 26.34
N GLU A 234 -13.62 -19.21 27.52
CA GLU A 234 -13.07 -20.49 27.99
C GLU A 234 -13.47 -21.67 27.10
N LYS A 235 -14.73 -21.70 26.62
CA LYS A 235 -15.18 -22.73 25.67
C LYS A 235 -14.57 -22.58 24.30
N LEU A 236 -14.40 -21.35 23.82
CA LEU A 236 -13.73 -21.05 22.55
C LEU A 236 -12.27 -21.50 22.60
N LYS A 237 -11.58 -21.24 23.72
CA LYS A 237 -10.21 -21.71 23.97
C LYS A 237 -10.11 -23.23 23.92
N LYS A 238 -11.04 -23.96 24.57
CA LYS A 238 -11.09 -25.44 24.52
C LYS A 238 -11.35 -25.99 23.11
N ILE A 239 -12.17 -25.34 22.31
CA ILE A 239 -12.44 -25.76 20.92
C ILE A 239 -11.20 -25.50 20.04
N VAL A 240 -10.57 -24.34 20.16
CA VAL A 240 -9.30 -24.03 19.50
C VAL A 240 -8.22 -25.03 19.91
N ASP A 241 -8.15 -25.40 21.18
CA ASP A 241 -7.20 -26.39 21.68
C ASP A 241 -7.52 -27.81 21.17
N SER A 242 -8.79 -28.15 20.92
CA SER A 242 -9.16 -29.42 20.28
C SER A 242 -8.82 -29.46 18.78
N ILE A 243 -8.94 -28.34 18.06
CA ILE A 243 -8.55 -28.23 16.64
C ILE A 243 -7.02 -28.30 16.51
N LYS A 244 -6.28 -27.70 17.45
CA LYS A 244 -4.83 -27.88 17.58
C LYS A 244 -4.41 -29.33 17.78
N GLN A 245 -5.28 -30.20 18.32
CA GLN A 245 -5.03 -31.64 18.49
C GLN A 245 -5.42 -32.51 17.29
N THR A 246 -6.09 -31.95 16.27
CA THR A 246 -6.36 -32.67 15.00
C THR A 246 -5.17 -32.63 14.04
N ALA A 247 -5.15 -33.49 13.02
CA ALA A 247 -4.05 -33.61 12.04
C ALA A 247 -3.71 -32.30 11.29
N LEU A 248 -4.68 -31.37 11.16
CA LEU A 248 -4.44 -30.02 10.64
C LEU A 248 -3.68 -29.17 11.66
N GLY A 249 -4.09 -29.22 12.93
CA GLY A 249 -3.43 -28.54 14.05
C GLY A 249 -1.99 -29.01 14.29
N SER A 250 -1.70 -30.29 14.05
CA SER A 250 -0.33 -30.82 14.15
C SER A 250 0.58 -30.31 13.03
N GLN A 251 0.05 -30.11 11.82
CA GLN A 251 0.79 -29.52 10.69
C GLN A 251 1.10 -28.03 10.93
N PHE A 252 0.15 -27.25 11.44
CA PHE A 252 0.39 -25.85 11.83
C PHE A 252 1.38 -25.74 13.01
N GLN A 253 1.26 -26.61 14.02
CA GLN A 253 2.26 -26.68 15.09
C GLN A 253 3.65 -27.04 14.57
N LYS A 254 3.73 -27.92 13.56
CA LYS A 254 4.99 -28.29 12.91
C LYS A 254 5.59 -27.12 12.13
N ALA A 255 4.80 -26.41 11.33
CA ALA A 255 5.23 -25.21 10.61
C ALA A 255 5.71 -24.12 11.58
N GLU A 256 4.98 -23.88 12.67
CA GLU A 256 5.36 -22.87 13.66
C GLU A 256 6.65 -23.26 14.39
N ARG A 257 6.86 -24.54 14.75
CA ARG A 257 8.15 -24.99 15.32
C ARG A 257 9.32 -24.76 14.36
N ILE A 258 9.15 -25.10 13.07
CA ILE A 258 10.17 -24.90 12.05
C ILE A 258 10.45 -23.41 11.86
N TYR A 259 9.41 -22.57 11.93
CA TYR A 259 9.54 -21.13 11.89
C TYR A 259 10.34 -20.59 13.09
N GLN A 260 10.06 -21.05 14.31
CA GLN A 260 10.82 -20.66 15.50
C GLN A 260 12.29 -21.08 15.39
N MET A 261 12.57 -22.30 14.90
CA MET A 261 13.93 -22.73 14.59
C MET A 261 14.60 -21.81 13.55
N ALA A 262 13.87 -21.35 12.53
CA ALA A 262 14.40 -20.40 11.58
C ALA A 262 14.81 -19.08 12.23
N LEU A 263 13.97 -18.54 13.13
CA LEU A 263 14.26 -17.32 13.88
C LEU A 263 15.49 -17.47 14.79
N GLU A 264 15.65 -18.62 15.44
CA GLU A 264 16.86 -18.92 16.23
C GLU A 264 18.11 -18.94 15.34
N GLU A 265 18.03 -19.54 14.16
CA GLU A 265 19.15 -19.56 13.21
C GLU A 265 19.47 -18.17 12.64
N ILE A 266 18.46 -17.32 12.44
CA ILE A 266 18.66 -15.90 12.10
C ILE A 266 19.46 -15.20 13.21
N ASN A 267 19.08 -15.40 14.47
CA ASN A 267 19.79 -14.81 15.62
C ASN A 267 21.24 -15.30 15.73
N LYS A 268 21.50 -16.56 15.36
CA LYS A 268 22.86 -17.14 15.26
C LYS A 268 23.62 -16.71 13.99
N ARG A 269 23.02 -15.88 13.12
CA ARG A 269 23.54 -15.51 11.78
C ARG A 269 23.77 -16.70 10.84
N ASN A 270 23.09 -17.83 11.07
CA ASN A 270 23.13 -18.98 10.17
C ASN A 270 22.03 -18.88 9.10
N PHE A 271 22.22 -17.94 8.17
CA PHE A 271 21.21 -17.60 7.16
C PHE A 271 20.86 -18.74 6.20
N LYS A 272 21.79 -19.65 5.92
CA LYS A 272 21.54 -20.83 5.07
C LYS A 272 20.54 -21.79 5.70
N SER A 273 20.72 -22.08 6.98
CA SER A 273 19.80 -22.91 7.77
C SER A 273 18.44 -22.24 7.91
N ALA A 274 18.44 -20.95 8.27
CA ALA A 274 17.22 -20.15 8.40
C ALA A 274 16.38 -20.15 7.11
N ARG A 275 16.98 -19.91 5.93
CA ARG A 275 16.27 -19.94 4.64
C ARG A 275 15.63 -21.29 4.34
N THR A 276 16.34 -22.38 4.66
CA THR A 276 15.85 -23.74 4.45
C THR A 276 14.62 -23.99 5.32
N ASN A 277 14.68 -23.60 6.59
CA ASN A 277 13.57 -23.72 7.53
C ASN A 277 12.39 -22.83 7.12
N LEU A 278 12.61 -21.59 6.69
CA LEU A 278 11.53 -20.71 6.21
C LEU A 278 10.83 -21.25 4.97
N LYS A 279 11.58 -21.79 4.00
CA LYS A 279 11.01 -22.44 2.81
C LYS A 279 10.20 -23.69 3.18
N LEU A 280 10.70 -24.47 4.13
CA LEU A 280 9.99 -25.66 4.61
C LEU A 280 8.71 -25.28 5.38
N ALA A 281 8.77 -24.26 6.23
CA ALA A 281 7.60 -23.72 6.93
C ALA A 281 6.55 -23.22 5.93
N MET A 282 6.98 -22.55 4.84
CA MET A 282 6.10 -22.09 3.77
C MET A 282 5.44 -23.22 2.97
N GLN A 283 6.12 -24.36 2.80
CA GLN A 283 5.53 -25.55 2.16
C GLN A 283 4.47 -26.22 3.03
N ILE A 284 4.66 -26.21 4.35
CA ILE A 284 3.75 -26.85 5.32
C ILE A 284 2.57 -25.94 5.65
N ASP A 285 2.81 -24.63 5.74
CA ASP A 285 1.81 -23.60 5.97
C ASP A 285 1.85 -22.53 4.86
N PRO A 286 1.19 -22.77 3.72
CA PRO A 286 1.07 -21.78 2.66
C PRO A 286 0.30 -20.51 3.08
N ALA A 287 -0.56 -20.59 4.10
CA ALA A 287 -1.31 -19.44 4.60
C ALA A 287 -0.39 -18.45 5.34
N GLY A 288 0.68 -18.95 5.97
CA GLY A 288 1.75 -18.15 6.58
C GLY A 288 2.79 -17.58 5.60
N SER A 289 2.66 -17.82 4.29
CA SER A 289 3.71 -17.53 3.29
C SER A 289 4.24 -16.09 3.34
N ARG A 290 3.38 -15.09 3.56
CA ARG A 290 3.78 -13.68 3.67
C ARG A 290 4.74 -13.40 4.84
N LYS A 291 4.50 -14.03 6.00
CA LYS A 291 5.37 -13.92 7.20
C LYS A 291 6.74 -14.51 6.90
N TYR A 292 6.78 -15.67 6.24
CA TYR A 292 8.03 -16.35 5.90
C TYR A 292 8.80 -15.63 4.79
N GLN A 293 8.11 -15.07 3.81
CA GLN A 293 8.71 -14.23 2.75
C GLN A 293 9.34 -12.98 3.34
N ALA A 294 8.67 -12.28 4.25
CA ALA A 294 9.23 -11.11 4.91
C ALA A 294 10.54 -11.44 5.66
N GLU A 295 10.63 -12.58 6.35
CA GLU A 295 11.87 -13.00 7.00
C GLU A 295 12.97 -13.40 5.98
N LEU A 296 12.60 -13.98 4.83
CA LEU A 296 13.56 -14.26 3.75
C LEU A 296 14.15 -12.98 3.16
N GLU A 297 13.31 -11.96 2.94
CA GLU A 297 13.73 -10.62 2.49
C GLU A 297 14.63 -9.96 3.54
N ARG A 298 14.29 -10.08 4.82
CA ARG A 298 15.11 -9.58 5.92
C ARG A 298 16.48 -10.24 5.95
N ILE A 299 16.57 -11.56 5.75
CA ILE A 299 17.84 -12.27 5.64
C ILE A 299 18.67 -11.73 4.46
N GLU A 300 18.02 -11.53 3.31
CA GLU A 300 18.69 -10.97 2.13
C GLU A 300 19.22 -9.55 2.39
N GLN A 301 18.44 -8.70 3.07
CA GLN A 301 18.90 -7.37 3.48
C GLN A 301 20.10 -7.44 4.42
N MET A 302 20.06 -8.30 5.45
CA MET A 302 21.19 -8.46 6.38
C MET A 302 22.47 -8.97 5.69
N GLU A 303 22.35 -9.89 4.74
CA GLU A 303 23.48 -10.38 3.95
C GLU A 303 24.03 -9.29 3.01
N ASN A 304 23.14 -8.53 2.39
CA ASN A 304 23.51 -7.39 1.55
C ASN A 304 24.24 -6.32 2.36
N GLU A 305 23.72 -5.95 3.53
CA GLU A 305 24.36 -5.02 4.45
C GLU A 305 25.73 -5.54 4.90
N SER A 306 25.83 -6.82 5.28
CA SER A 306 27.11 -7.44 5.67
C SER A 306 28.14 -7.41 4.53
N ARG A 307 27.69 -7.62 3.29
CA ARG A 307 28.54 -7.52 2.09
C ARG A 307 28.97 -6.07 1.83
N ALA A 308 28.07 -5.11 2.00
CA ALA A 308 28.39 -3.68 1.87
C ALA A 308 29.42 -3.26 2.92
N GLU A 309 29.27 -3.74 4.15
CA GLU A 309 30.20 -3.50 5.25
C GLU A 309 31.57 -4.10 4.98
N LEU A 310 31.63 -5.34 4.46
CA LEU A 310 32.90 -5.94 4.04
C LEU A 310 33.61 -5.10 2.97
N SER A 311 32.90 -4.67 1.93
CA SER A 311 33.47 -3.78 0.90
C SER A 311 33.92 -2.45 1.47
N TYR A 312 33.22 -1.93 2.48
CA TYR A 312 33.63 -0.71 3.17
C TYR A 312 34.92 -0.90 3.98
N GLU A 313 35.06 -2.00 4.71
CA GLU A 313 36.28 -2.30 5.48
C GLU A 313 37.49 -2.56 4.54
N GLU A 314 37.29 -3.24 3.41
CA GLU A 314 38.31 -3.35 2.38
C GLU A 314 38.74 -1.98 1.82
N GLY A 315 37.76 -1.06 1.69
CA GLY A 315 38.02 0.32 1.29
C GLY A 315 38.87 1.08 2.31
N LYS A 316 38.60 0.91 3.61
CA LYS A 316 39.44 1.49 4.68
C LYS A 316 40.85 0.92 4.68
N ALA A 317 40.98 -0.40 4.58
CA ALA A 317 42.29 -1.05 4.53
C ALA A 317 43.11 -0.56 3.31
N ALA A 318 42.47 -0.36 2.17
CA ALA A 318 43.11 0.23 0.99
C ALA A 318 43.50 1.71 1.21
N GLU A 319 42.67 2.51 1.90
CA GLU A 319 42.98 3.90 2.27
C GLU A 319 44.20 3.96 3.21
N GLU A 320 44.27 3.07 4.21
CA GLU A 320 45.42 2.94 5.13
C GLU A 320 46.70 2.51 4.40
N ALA A 321 46.57 1.65 3.38
CA ALA A 321 47.68 1.25 2.52
C ALA A 321 48.10 2.35 1.51
N GLY A 322 47.37 3.47 1.44
CA GLY A 322 47.62 4.56 0.50
C GLY A 322 47.11 4.30 -0.93
N ASP A 323 46.43 3.18 -1.19
CA ASP A 323 45.80 2.89 -2.48
C ASP A 323 44.41 3.53 -2.55
N TYR A 324 44.41 4.84 -2.75
CA TYR A 324 43.18 5.66 -2.78
C TYR A 324 42.25 5.34 -3.95
N GLN A 325 42.80 4.85 -5.08
CA GLN A 325 42.00 4.42 -6.22
C GLN A 325 41.21 3.16 -5.87
N ARG A 326 41.86 2.16 -5.27
CA ARG A 326 41.19 0.96 -4.79
C ARG A 326 40.18 1.29 -3.68
N ALA A 327 40.55 2.14 -2.73
CA ALA A 327 39.64 2.59 -1.67
C ALA A 327 38.34 3.19 -2.25
N SER A 328 38.47 4.08 -3.23
CA SER A 328 37.30 4.68 -3.90
C SER A 328 36.42 3.65 -4.61
N ARG A 329 36.99 2.60 -5.21
CA ARG A 329 36.22 1.52 -5.86
C ARG A 329 35.46 0.70 -4.82
N CYS A 330 36.14 0.27 -3.76
CA CYS A 330 35.53 -0.49 -2.67
C CYS A 330 34.38 0.28 -2.00
N TYR A 331 34.56 1.58 -1.73
CA TYR A 331 33.48 2.43 -1.23
C TYR A 331 32.30 2.57 -2.20
N ASN A 332 32.55 2.64 -3.51
CA ASN A 332 31.47 2.65 -4.49
C ASN A 332 30.71 1.31 -4.54
N GLU A 333 31.39 0.17 -4.39
CA GLU A 333 30.71 -1.14 -4.29
C GLU A 333 29.81 -1.20 -3.05
N ALA A 334 30.29 -0.72 -1.90
CA ALA A 334 29.46 -0.60 -0.69
C ALA A 334 28.22 0.28 -0.92
N LEU A 335 28.39 1.41 -1.63
CA LEU A 335 27.30 2.34 -1.96
C LEU A 335 26.32 1.81 -3.00
N LYS A 336 26.71 0.87 -3.88
CA LYS A 336 25.73 0.20 -4.76
C LYS A 336 24.69 -0.60 -3.97
N ILE A 337 25.10 -1.15 -2.83
CA ILE A 337 24.23 -1.95 -1.96
C ILE A 337 23.48 -1.05 -0.98
N SER A 338 24.17 -0.09 -0.36
CA SER A 338 23.60 0.84 0.63
C SER A 338 23.82 2.30 0.22
N PRO A 339 23.02 2.84 -0.73
CA PRO A 339 23.28 4.15 -1.37
C PRO A 339 23.19 5.35 -0.43
N GLN A 340 22.48 5.20 0.69
CA GLN A 340 22.23 6.28 1.66
C GLN A 340 23.08 6.13 2.93
N ASN A 341 24.07 5.23 2.95
CA ASN A 341 24.91 5.09 4.13
C ASN A 341 25.86 6.30 4.27
N LYS A 342 25.60 7.14 5.29
CA LYS A 342 26.35 8.38 5.56
C LYS A 342 27.85 8.12 5.74
N ASN A 343 28.24 7.02 6.38
CA ASN A 343 29.64 6.69 6.63
C ASN A 343 30.39 6.36 5.34
N TYR A 344 29.73 5.64 4.43
CA TYR A 344 30.32 5.24 3.14
C TYR A 344 30.46 6.46 2.21
N LEU A 345 29.41 7.30 2.14
CA LEU A 345 29.43 8.56 1.41
C LEU A 345 30.53 9.49 1.94
N TYR A 346 30.65 9.63 3.26
CA TYR A 346 31.65 10.50 3.88
C TYR A 346 33.08 10.03 3.61
N SER A 347 33.37 8.73 3.79
CA SER A 347 34.70 8.18 3.46
C SER A 347 35.04 8.36 1.98
N LEU A 348 34.09 8.11 1.07
CA LEU A 348 34.31 8.32 -0.36
C LEU A 348 34.58 9.80 -0.69
N ALA A 349 33.77 10.72 -0.16
CA ALA A 349 33.95 12.15 -0.38
C ALA A 349 35.33 12.62 0.14
N ARG A 350 35.72 12.17 1.34
CA ARG A 350 37.02 12.48 1.93
C ARG A 350 38.16 12.01 1.04
N VAL A 351 38.13 10.76 0.56
CA VAL A 351 39.18 10.22 -0.31
C VAL A 351 39.25 10.96 -1.64
N MET A 352 38.09 11.25 -2.24
CA MET A 352 38.00 11.99 -3.50
C MET A 352 38.63 13.39 -3.41
N ILE A 353 38.37 14.11 -2.32
CA ILE A 353 38.83 15.49 -2.12
C ILE A 353 40.29 15.54 -1.69
N LYS A 354 40.67 14.74 -0.69
CA LYS A 354 42.01 14.86 -0.07
C LYS A 354 43.13 14.21 -0.89
N TYR A 355 42.83 13.13 -1.60
CA TYR A 355 43.86 12.30 -2.22
C TYR A 355 43.75 12.19 -3.74
N LEU A 356 42.52 12.19 -4.28
CA LEU A 356 42.30 12.00 -5.72
C LEU A 356 42.08 13.30 -6.50
N ASN A 357 42.07 14.46 -5.82
CA ASN A 357 41.80 15.78 -6.40
C ASN A 357 40.49 15.87 -7.21
N ASN A 358 39.53 14.98 -6.95
CA ASN A 358 38.23 14.97 -7.62
C ASN A 358 37.22 15.78 -6.81
N TYR A 359 37.42 17.10 -6.82
CA TYR A 359 36.64 18.04 -6.03
C TYR A 359 35.18 18.13 -6.46
N GLU A 360 34.90 18.01 -7.75
CA GLU A 360 33.52 18.04 -8.28
C GLU A 360 32.67 16.88 -7.74
N ARG A 361 33.20 15.65 -7.80
CA ARG A 361 32.49 14.48 -7.28
C ARG A 361 32.39 14.51 -5.76
N GLY A 362 33.46 14.91 -5.07
CA GLY A 362 33.44 15.09 -3.62
C GLY A 362 32.39 16.11 -3.17
N ARG A 363 32.30 17.25 -3.86
CA ARG A 363 31.29 18.30 -3.61
C ARG A 363 29.87 17.76 -3.75
N ALA A 364 29.57 17.04 -4.83
CA ALA A 364 28.23 16.47 -5.06
C ALA A 364 27.82 15.51 -3.93
N ILE A 365 28.73 14.64 -3.49
CA ILE A 365 28.47 13.71 -2.38
C ILE A 365 28.25 14.46 -1.06
N LEU A 366 29.02 15.53 -0.81
CA LEU A 366 28.87 16.34 0.40
C LEU A 366 27.55 17.11 0.44
N ILE A 367 27.05 17.59 -0.72
CA ILE A 367 25.72 18.20 -0.81
C ILE A 367 24.65 17.18 -0.43
N GLN A 368 24.73 15.96 -0.97
CA GLN A 368 23.83 14.86 -0.59
C GLN A 368 23.91 14.57 0.92
N LEU A 369 25.11 14.52 1.50
CA LEU A 369 25.30 14.32 2.94
C LEU A 369 24.67 15.44 3.78
N LEU A 370 24.79 16.69 3.34
CA LEU A 370 24.20 17.86 4.02
C LEU A 370 22.67 17.89 3.93
N GLU A 371 22.07 17.36 2.87
CA GLU A 371 20.61 17.16 2.82
C GLU A 371 20.14 16.19 3.91
N MET A 372 20.95 15.18 4.23
CA MET A 372 20.65 14.16 5.24
C MET A 372 21.05 14.56 6.67
N ASP A 373 22.05 15.42 6.83
CA ASP A 373 22.50 15.97 8.10
C ASP A 373 23.09 17.36 7.94
N LYS A 374 22.26 18.37 8.19
CA LYS A 374 22.61 19.79 8.03
C LYS A 374 23.52 20.33 9.13
N LYS A 375 23.76 19.57 10.22
CA LYS A 375 24.46 20.06 11.43
C LYS A 375 25.86 19.49 11.60
N ASN A 376 26.37 18.74 10.63
CA ASN A 376 27.69 18.14 10.71
C ASN A 376 28.78 19.11 10.21
N ALA A 377 29.62 19.60 11.12
CA ALA A 377 30.70 20.54 10.83
C ALA A 377 31.74 19.98 9.84
N ASP A 378 32.05 18.68 9.89
CA ASP A 378 33.04 18.06 9.01
C ASP A 378 32.61 18.06 7.54
N TYR A 379 31.30 17.98 7.28
CA TYR A 379 30.77 18.05 5.92
C TYR A 379 30.99 19.43 5.30
N TYR A 380 30.72 20.49 6.06
CA TYR A 380 31.01 21.87 5.63
C TYR A 380 32.51 22.12 5.48
N PHE A 381 33.34 21.58 6.38
CA PHE A 381 34.79 21.68 6.27
C PHE A 381 35.33 21.05 4.97
N LEU A 382 34.96 19.79 4.69
CA LEU A 382 35.36 19.13 3.45
C LEU A 382 34.78 19.83 2.21
N LEU A 383 33.58 20.40 2.31
CA LEU A 383 32.95 21.14 1.22
C LEU A 383 33.73 22.44 0.93
N GLY A 384 34.21 23.12 1.98
CA GLY A 384 35.14 24.24 1.86
C GLY A 384 36.44 23.86 1.16
N LEU A 385 37.02 22.70 1.51
CA LEU A 385 38.20 22.17 0.81
C LEU A 385 37.91 21.86 -0.66
N ALA A 386 36.76 21.29 -0.97
CA ALA A 386 36.35 21.03 -2.35
C ALA A 386 36.22 22.32 -3.15
N TYR A 387 35.54 23.34 -2.62
CA TYR A 387 35.43 24.65 -3.29
C TYR A 387 36.79 25.34 -3.46
N LYS A 388 37.69 25.22 -2.48
CA LYS A 388 39.06 25.72 -2.58
C LYS A 388 39.81 25.02 -3.71
N GLY A 389 39.72 23.69 -3.80
CA GLY A 389 40.33 22.90 -4.89
C GLY A 389 39.79 23.25 -6.28
N LEU A 390 38.55 23.73 -6.36
CA LEU A 390 37.92 24.25 -7.59
C LEU A 390 38.26 25.72 -7.89
N GLY A 391 39.08 26.38 -7.06
CA GLY A 391 39.41 27.80 -7.21
C GLY A 391 38.28 28.76 -6.79
N GLN A 392 37.18 28.26 -6.22
CA GLN A 392 36.02 29.06 -5.80
C GLN A 392 36.22 29.59 -4.38
N LYS A 393 37.16 30.54 -4.24
CA LYS A 393 37.62 31.06 -2.95
C LYS A 393 36.49 31.56 -2.03
N ARG A 394 35.60 32.41 -2.54
CA ARG A 394 34.47 32.95 -1.73
C ARG A 394 33.53 31.85 -1.23
N ALA A 395 33.22 30.87 -2.07
CA ALA A 395 32.38 29.74 -1.68
C ALA A 395 33.08 28.90 -0.58
N ALA A 396 34.40 28.68 -0.70
CA ALA A 396 35.18 28.01 0.32
C ALA A 396 35.15 28.73 1.66
N GLU A 397 35.29 30.07 1.68
CA GLU A 397 35.20 30.87 2.92
C GLU A 397 33.86 30.66 3.62
N VAL A 398 32.75 30.77 2.89
CA VAL A 398 31.40 30.61 3.45
C VAL A 398 31.23 29.24 4.11
N GLN A 399 31.68 28.16 3.44
CA GLN A 399 31.54 26.81 4.00
C GLN A 399 32.46 26.59 5.21
N LEU A 400 33.70 27.10 5.19
CA LEU A 400 34.61 27.00 6.33
C LEU A 400 34.12 27.82 7.53
N GLU A 401 33.54 29.00 7.31
CA GLU A 401 32.90 29.79 8.36
C GLU A 401 31.71 29.03 8.96
N LYS A 402 30.89 28.37 8.14
CA LYS A 402 29.78 27.54 8.62
C LYS A 402 30.26 26.34 9.45
N ALA A 403 31.37 25.71 9.05
CA ALA A 403 31.99 24.64 9.83
C ALA A 403 32.41 25.13 11.23
N ILE A 404 33.01 26.32 11.33
CA ILE A 404 33.44 26.92 12.61
C ILE A 404 32.24 27.39 13.44
N GLU A 405 31.16 27.86 12.81
CA GLU A 405 29.92 28.22 13.51
C GLU A 405 29.31 26.99 14.20
N LEU A 406 29.32 25.84 13.52
CA LEU A 406 28.79 24.58 14.06
C LEU A 406 29.73 23.93 15.08
N ASP A 407 31.04 23.98 14.84
CA ASP A 407 32.07 23.56 15.80
C ASP A 407 33.16 24.63 15.95
N PRO A 408 33.04 25.51 16.98
CA PRO A 408 34.03 26.54 17.25
C PRO A 408 35.43 26.01 17.60
N LYS A 409 35.58 24.71 17.88
CA LYS A 409 36.88 24.06 18.16
C LYS A 409 37.46 23.34 16.94
N HIS A 410 36.85 23.46 15.76
CA HIS A 410 37.33 22.86 14.52
C HIS A 410 38.65 23.51 14.05
N ARG A 411 39.77 22.99 14.55
CA ARG A 411 41.11 23.59 14.34
C ARG A 411 41.51 23.63 12.88
N ASP A 412 41.14 22.61 12.11
CA ASP A 412 41.53 22.51 10.70
C ASP A 412 40.75 23.51 9.84
N ALA A 413 39.45 23.68 10.10
CA ALA A 413 38.66 24.72 9.44
C ALA A 413 39.20 26.12 9.73
N GLN A 414 39.58 26.41 10.98
CA GLN A 414 40.17 27.70 11.36
C GLN A 414 41.50 27.97 10.65
N LYS A 415 42.39 26.96 10.59
CA LYS A 415 43.67 27.08 9.90
C LYS A 415 43.47 27.35 8.41
N GLU A 416 42.58 26.59 7.77
CA GLU A 416 42.28 26.72 6.34
C GLU A 416 41.64 28.07 6.02
N LEU A 417 40.69 28.54 6.81
CA LEU A 417 40.06 29.86 6.61
C LEU A 417 41.09 30.99 6.75
N LYS A 418 41.98 30.90 7.74
CA LYS A 418 43.06 31.89 7.93
C LYS A 418 44.05 31.88 6.78
N ALA A 419 44.39 30.71 6.24
CA ALA A 419 45.25 30.60 5.07
C ALA A 419 44.58 31.21 3.82
N LEU A 420 43.27 30.97 3.65
CA LEU A 420 42.52 31.48 2.51
C LEU A 420 42.44 33.02 2.50
N LYS A 421 42.22 33.64 3.66
CA LYS A 421 42.12 35.12 3.81
C LYS A 421 43.47 35.85 3.67
N ARG A 422 44.59 35.13 3.66
CA ARG A 422 45.96 35.69 3.49
C ARG A 422 46.42 35.73 2.04
N LEU A 423 45.85 34.87 1.20
CA LEU A 423 45.92 34.94 -0.26
C LEU A 423 44.98 36.03 -0.75
#